data_AF-Q8RFK6-F1
#
_entry.id   AF-Q8RFK6-F1
#
_cell.length_a   1.000
_cell.length_b   1.000
_cell.length_c   1.000
_cell.angle_alpha   90.00
_cell.angle_beta   90.00
_cell.angle_gamma   90.00
#
_symmetry.space_group_name_H-M   'P 1'
#
loop_
_entity.id
_entity.type
_entity.pdbx_description
1 polymer ?
#
loop_
_entity_poly.entity_id
_entity_poly.type
_entity_poly.pdbx_seq_one_letter_code
_entity_poly.pdbx_strand_id
1 'polypeptide(L)'
;MACGKPDSQKAFEERFKEFNSVLTKQMEGADEGSKKMAEIISKATYTVNKVEEKGDNSELNVTIKAVNLGKYVNEYITAATEKYGVNVSADKQEEFNKFSVDYFTNVLNDKNIEYVDTEVNVQMQKSEEGWIITNPNDIVSATLGGAGNLIGL
;
A
#
# COMPACT_ATOMS: atom_id res chain seq x y z
N MET A 1 -35.06 8.15 10.53
CA MET A 1 -33.79 7.44 10.82
C MET A 1 -32.71 8.14 10.02
N ALA A 2 -31.69 8.68 10.68
CA ALA A 2 -30.62 9.38 10.00
C ALA A 2 -29.84 8.37 9.15
N CYS A 3 -30.05 8.40 7.83
CA CYS A 3 -29.28 7.62 6.85
C CYS A 3 -27.85 8.16 6.73
N GLY A 4 -27.09 8.07 7.81
CA GLY A 4 -25.68 8.44 7.87
C GLY A 4 -24.79 7.20 7.81
N LYS A 5 -23.62 7.35 7.19
CA LYS A 5 -22.52 6.39 7.25
C LYS A 5 -22.16 6.08 8.73
N PRO A 6 -21.93 4.80 9.13
CA PRO A 6 -21.53 4.46 10.49
C PRO A 6 -20.23 5.16 10.92
N ASP A 7 -20.06 5.39 12.22
CA ASP A 7 -18.91 6.16 12.72
C ASP A 7 -17.60 5.40 12.58
N SER A 8 -17.62 4.06 12.71
CA SER A 8 -16.46 3.22 12.44
C SER A 8 -16.03 3.31 10.98
N GLN A 9 -16.98 3.41 10.04
CA GLN A 9 -16.67 3.63 8.64
C GLN A 9 -16.00 4.98 8.40
N LYS A 10 -16.51 6.08 8.98
CA LYS A 10 -15.87 7.39 8.85
C LYS A 10 -14.43 7.36 9.38
N ALA A 11 -14.22 6.75 10.55
CA ALA A 11 -12.90 6.63 11.14
C ALA A 11 -11.94 5.81 10.27
N PHE A 12 -12.39 4.69 9.70
CA PHE A 12 -11.59 3.93 8.73
C PHE A 12 -11.19 4.80 7.52
N GLU A 13 -12.14 5.55 6.95
CA GLU A 13 -11.89 6.39 5.77
C GLU A 13 -10.90 7.53 6.05
N GLU A 14 -10.90 8.07 7.28
CA GLU A 14 -9.91 9.03 7.75
C GLU A 14 -8.54 8.38 7.93
N ARG A 15 -8.46 7.24 8.62
CA ARG A 15 -7.20 6.50 8.84
C ARG A 15 -6.55 6.04 7.53
N PHE A 16 -7.35 5.59 6.55
CA PHE A 16 -6.82 5.20 5.24
C PHE A 16 -6.22 6.40 4.48
N LYS A 17 -6.81 7.60 4.61
CA LYS A 17 -6.21 8.83 4.05
C LYS A 17 -4.93 9.23 4.77
N GLU A 18 -4.91 9.09 6.11
CA GLU A 18 -3.72 9.35 6.91
C GLU A 18 -2.57 8.41 6.56
N PHE A 19 -2.85 7.14 6.28
CA PHE A 19 -1.84 6.17 5.84
C PHE A 19 -1.05 6.68 4.62
N ASN A 20 -1.74 7.16 3.59
CA ASN A 20 -1.07 7.74 2.42
C ASN A 20 -0.20 8.95 2.78
N SER A 21 -0.68 9.83 3.67
CA SER A 21 0.07 10.99 4.13
C SER A 21 1.34 10.61 4.92
N VAL A 22 1.22 9.62 5.81
CA VAL A 22 2.36 9.10 6.59
C VAL A 22 3.39 8.46 5.67
N LEU A 23 2.95 7.64 4.70
CA LEU A 23 3.81 7.02 3.71
C LEU A 23 4.60 8.09 2.93
N THR A 24 3.93 9.14 2.43
CA THR A 24 4.61 10.23 1.72
C THR A 24 5.66 10.92 2.60
N LYS A 25 5.33 11.23 3.87
CA LYS A 25 6.26 11.87 4.81
C LYS A 25 7.49 11.01 5.10
N GLN A 26 7.30 9.70 5.30
CA GLN A 26 8.41 8.78 5.55
C GLN A 26 9.38 8.68 4.37
N MET A 27 8.92 9.02 3.16
CA MET A 27 9.70 8.93 1.92
C MET A 27 10.41 10.23 1.56
N GLU A 28 10.23 11.33 2.31
CA GLU A 28 10.85 12.64 2.00
C GLU A 28 12.38 12.55 1.90
N GLY A 29 13.01 11.74 2.76
CA GLY A 29 14.47 11.51 2.77
C GLY A 29 14.93 10.27 1.98
N ALA A 30 14.02 9.54 1.35
CA ALA A 30 14.36 8.33 0.60
C ALA A 30 14.95 8.65 -0.78
N ASP A 31 15.63 7.67 -1.37
CA ASP A 31 16.08 7.75 -2.75
C ASP A 31 14.88 7.85 -3.72
N GLU A 32 15.14 8.35 -4.93
CA GLU A 32 14.08 8.62 -5.90
C GLU A 32 13.35 7.35 -6.35
N GLY A 33 14.02 6.19 -6.37
CA GLY A 33 13.39 4.90 -6.68
C GLY A 33 12.36 4.52 -5.62
N SER A 34 12.74 4.65 -4.35
CA SER A 34 11.83 4.45 -3.21
C SER A 34 10.64 5.41 -3.23
N LYS A 35 10.84 6.68 -3.62
CA LYS A 35 9.75 7.65 -3.81
C LYS A 35 8.76 7.22 -4.89
N LYS A 36 9.26 6.72 -6.03
CA LYS A 36 8.40 6.16 -7.10
C LYS A 36 7.63 4.94 -6.63
N MET A 37 8.24 4.06 -5.82
CA MET A 37 7.52 2.94 -5.22
C MET A 37 6.40 3.41 -4.28
N ALA A 38 6.65 4.44 -3.47
CA ALA A 38 5.63 5.02 -2.60
C ALA A 38 4.48 5.65 -3.39
N GLU A 39 4.77 6.32 -4.51
CA GLU A 39 3.74 6.80 -5.45
C GLU A 39 2.88 5.63 -5.98
N ILE A 40 3.47 4.49 -6.32
CA ILE A 40 2.73 3.29 -6.75
C ILE A 40 1.80 2.79 -5.63
N ILE A 41 2.30 2.67 -4.40
CA ILE A 41 1.52 2.24 -3.23
C ILE A 41 0.35 3.20 -2.98
N SER A 42 0.57 4.51 -3.14
CA SER A 42 -0.46 5.54 -2.94
C SER A 42 -1.63 5.46 -3.93
N LYS A 43 -1.49 4.72 -5.05
CA LYS A 43 -2.58 4.44 -5.99
C LYS A 43 -3.61 3.46 -5.43
N ALA A 44 -3.35 2.85 -4.28
CA ALA A 44 -4.32 1.98 -3.63
C ALA A 44 -5.62 2.73 -3.31
N THR A 45 -6.73 2.07 -3.57
CA THR A 45 -8.08 2.57 -3.29
C THR A 45 -8.84 1.51 -2.50
N TYR A 46 -9.97 1.91 -1.89
CA TYR A 46 -10.82 0.98 -1.15
C TYR A 46 -12.28 1.15 -1.52
N THR A 47 -13.05 0.09 -1.35
CA THR A 47 -14.50 0.08 -1.33
C THR A 47 -14.96 -0.58 -0.04
N VAL A 48 -15.79 0.11 0.75
CA VAL A 48 -16.42 -0.49 1.94
C VAL A 48 -17.71 -1.19 1.49
N ASN A 49 -17.74 -2.52 1.58
CA ASN A 49 -18.86 -3.34 1.13
C ASN A 49 -19.93 -3.49 2.22
N LYS A 50 -19.48 -3.67 3.46
CA LYS A 50 -20.36 -3.90 4.61
C LYS A 50 -19.74 -3.36 5.90
N VAL A 51 -20.59 -2.92 6.82
CA VAL A 51 -20.20 -2.49 8.16
C VAL A 51 -21.13 -3.14 9.19
N GLU A 52 -20.57 -3.75 10.22
CA GLU A 52 -21.31 -4.32 11.35
C GLU A 52 -20.79 -3.73 12.67
N GLU A 53 -21.50 -2.75 13.23
CA GLU A 53 -21.21 -2.21 14.57
C GLU A 53 -22.01 -2.96 15.65
N LYS A 54 -21.32 -3.49 16.66
CA LYS A 54 -21.89 -4.22 17.80
C LYS A 54 -21.27 -3.71 19.10
N GLY A 55 -21.94 -2.75 19.73
CA GLY A 55 -21.44 -2.08 20.93
C GLY A 55 -20.14 -1.34 20.63
N ASP A 56 -19.07 -1.72 21.32
CA ASP A 56 -17.74 -1.10 21.15
C ASP A 56 -16.87 -1.79 20.10
N ASN A 57 -17.42 -2.75 19.33
CA ASN A 57 -16.71 -3.44 18.25
C ASN A 57 -17.36 -3.14 16.90
N SER A 58 -16.55 -3.08 15.86
CA SER A 58 -17.02 -2.98 14.47
C SER A 58 -16.18 -3.87 13.56
N GLU A 59 -16.85 -4.46 12.58
CA GLU A 59 -16.19 -5.16 11.47
C GLU A 59 -16.62 -4.53 10.16
N LEU A 60 -15.64 -4.11 9.34
CA LEU A 60 -15.87 -3.57 8.01
C LEU A 60 -15.32 -4.56 7.00
N ASN A 61 -16.16 -5.07 6.10
CA ASN A 61 -15.68 -5.78 4.93
C ASN A 61 -15.30 -4.74 3.87
N VAL A 62 -14.01 -4.71 3.54
CA VAL A 62 -13.41 -3.71 2.65
C VAL A 62 -12.69 -4.43 1.52
N THR A 63 -12.94 -4.05 0.28
CA THR A 63 -12.10 -4.43 -0.86
C THR A 63 -11.05 -3.35 -1.07
N ILE A 64 -9.77 -3.70 -0.93
CA ILE A 64 -8.64 -2.83 -1.25
C ILE A 64 -8.15 -3.20 -2.65
N LYS A 65 -8.16 -2.22 -3.54
CA LYS A 65 -7.62 -2.32 -4.88
C LYS A 65 -6.25 -1.64 -4.92
N ALA A 66 -5.19 -2.44 -5.00
CA ALA A 66 -3.81 -1.97 -5.04
C ALA A 66 -3.16 -2.36 -6.37
N VAL A 67 -2.12 -1.63 -6.77
CA VAL A 67 -1.26 -2.09 -7.88
C VAL A 67 -0.68 -3.45 -7.49
N ASN A 68 -0.59 -4.39 -8.45
CA ASN A 68 0.04 -5.70 -8.23
C ASN A 68 1.56 -5.54 -8.05
N LEU A 69 1.96 -4.94 -6.93
CA LEU A 69 3.33 -4.62 -6.62
C LEU A 69 4.15 -5.90 -6.41
N GLY A 70 3.53 -7.01 -5.99
CA GLY A 70 4.20 -8.32 -5.95
C GLY A 70 4.75 -8.74 -7.31
N LYS A 71 3.96 -8.59 -8.39
CA LYS A 71 4.42 -8.81 -9.76
C LYS A 71 5.56 -7.86 -10.14
N TYR A 72 5.34 -6.55 -9.98
CA TYR A 72 6.30 -5.55 -10.45
C TYR A 72 7.62 -5.56 -9.66
N VAL A 73 7.60 -5.89 -8.37
CA VAL A 73 8.82 -6.06 -7.57
C VAL A 73 9.56 -7.34 -8.00
N ASN A 74 8.87 -8.44 -8.30
CA ASN A 74 9.53 -9.65 -8.81
C ASN A 74 10.18 -9.42 -10.19
N GLU A 75 9.49 -8.74 -11.10
CA GLU A 75 10.03 -8.33 -12.40
C GLU A 75 11.23 -7.40 -12.24
N TYR A 76 11.16 -6.44 -11.31
CA TYR A 76 12.28 -5.55 -10.96
C TYR A 76 13.49 -6.34 -10.45
N ILE A 77 13.30 -7.24 -9.47
CA ILE A 77 14.38 -8.06 -8.91
C ILE A 77 15.03 -8.90 -10.00
N THR A 78 14.23 -9.50 -10.90
CA THR A 78 14.73 -10.30 -12.02
C THR A 78 15.59 -9.44 -12.96
N ALA A 79 15.06 -8.31 -13.42
CA ALA A 79 15.78 -7.42 -14.34
C ALA A 79 17.03 -6.79 -13.70
N ALA A 80 16.96 -6.42 -12.42
CA ALA A 80 18.10 -5.92 -11.66
C ALA A 80 19.19 -7.00 -11.53
N THR A 81 18.81 -8.23 -11.21
CA THR A 81 19.74 -9.36 -11.05
C THR A 81 20.42 -9.71 -12.38
N GLU A 82 19.66 -9.72 -13.49
CA GLU A 82 20.22 -9.98 -14.82
C GLU A 82 21.24 -8.91 -15.24
N LYS A 83 20.99 -7.65 -14.89
CA LYS A 83 21.83 -6.53 -15.32
C LYS A 83 23.03 -6.26 -14.41
N TYR A 84 22.84 -6.38 -13.10
CA TYR A 84 23.84 -5.98 -12.09
C TYR A 84 24.35 -7.15 -11.24
N GLY A 85 23.73 -8.32 -11.31
CA GLY A 85 23.97 -9.42 -10.39
C GLY A 85 23.29 -9.22 -9.04
N VAL A 86 23.51 -10.16 -8.12
CA VAL A 86 22.91 -10.13 -6.77
C VAL A 86 23.49 -9.00 -5.90
N ASN A 87 24.73 -8.58 -6.18
CA ASN A 87 25.42 -7.51 -5.45
C ASN A 87 25.83 -6.40 -6.43
N VAL A 88 25.18 -5.25 -6.30
CA VAL A 88 25.52 -4.04 -7.07
C VAL A 88 26.87 -3.53 -6.59
N SER A 89 27.83 -3.41 -7.51
CA SER A 89 29.14 -2.84 -7.20
C SER A 89 29.05 -1.33 -7.01
N ALA A 90 29.91 -0.75 -6.15
CA ALA A 90 29.85 0.67 -5.80
C ALA A 90 29.97 1.61 -7.02
N ASP A 91 30.75 1.22 -8.03
CA ASP A 91 30.92 1.94 -9.29
C ASP A 91 29.65 1.95 -10.18
N LYS A 92 28.69 1.07 -9.90
CA LYS A 92 27.40 0.98 -10.62
C LYS A 92 26.22 1.52 -9.83
N GLN A 93 26.43 2.06 -8.63
CA GLN A 93 25.33 2.50 -7.76
C GLN A 93 24.48 3.60 -8.41
N GLU A 94 25.10 4.56 -9.09
CA GLU A 94 24.37 5.63 -9.79
C GLU A 94 23.52 5.07 -10.94
N GLU A 95 24.09 4.17 -11.74
CA GLU A 95 23.37 3.52 -12.83
C GLU A 95 22.20 2.67 -12.32
N PHE A 96 22.42 1.95 -11.21
CA PHE A 96 21.40 1.16 -10.54
C PHE A 96 20.26 2.04 -10.02
N ASN A 97 20.57 3.15 -9.33
CA ASN A 97 19.55 4.07 -8.85
C ASN A 97 18.70 4.63 -10.01
N LYS A 98 19.34 4.99 -11.13
CA LYS A 98 18.62 5.43 -12.33
C LYS A 98 17.74 4.33 -12.90
N PHE A 99 18.25 3.09 -12.97
CA PHE A 99 17.46 1.94 -13.40
C PHE A 99 16.21 1.75 -12.53
N SER A 100 16.31 1.86 -11.19
CA SER A 100 15.17 1.77 -10.29
C SER A 100 14.14 2.87 -10.53
N VAL A 101 14.60 4.12 -10.72
CA VAL A 101 13.73 5.26 -11.04
C VAL A 101 13.01 5.05 -12.37
N ASP A 102 13.74 4.68 -13.42
CA ASP A 102 13.18 4.45 -14.76
C ASP A 102 12.16 3.31 -14.73
N TYR A 103 12.47 2.22 -14.04
CA TYR A 103 11.59 1.07 -13.90
C TYR A 103 10.26 1.44 -13.25
N PHE A 104 10.28 2.01 -12.03
CA PHE A 104 9.04 2.35 -11.33
C PHE A 104 8.28 3.51 -11.99
N THR A 105 8.98 4.43 -12.67
CA THR A 105 8.34 5.47 -13.50
C THR A 105 7.58 4.85 -14.67
N ASN A 106 8.14 3.83 -15.33
CA ASN A 106 7.45 3.11 -16.40
C ASN A 106 6.20 2.39 -15.88
N VAL A 107 6.28 1.74 -14.72
CA VAL A 107 5.11 1.13 -14.07
C VAL A 107 4.03 2.19 -13.79
N LEU A 108 4.40 3.34 -13.23
CA LEU A 108 3.46 4.42 -12.94
C LEU A 108 2.74 4.97 -14.17
N ASN A 109 3.43 5.01 -15.31
CA ASN A 109 2.95 5.54 -16.58
C ASN A 109 2.27 4.49 -17.47
N ASP A 110 2.32 3.21 -17.11
CA ASP A 110 1.67 2.15 -17.86
C ASP A 110 0.14 2.29 -17.77
N LYS A 111 -0.49 2.43 -18.95
CA LYS A 111 -1.95 2.51 -19.06
C LYS A 111 -2.64 1.19 -18.74
N ASN A 112 -1.90 0.08 -18.82
CA ASN A 112 -2.37 -1.27 -18.53
C ASN A 112 -1.78 -1.80 -17.21
N ILE A 113 -1.39 -0.90 -16.31
CA ILE A 113 -0.90 -1.27 -14.98
C ILE A 113 -1.88 -2.23 -14.30
N GLU A 114 -1.36 -3.34 -13.81
CA GLU A 114 -2.14 -4.42 -13.22
C GLU A 114 -2.48 -4.09 -11.77
N TYR A 115 -3.74 -4.35 -11.40
CA TYR A 115 -4.24 -4.20 -10.05
C TYR A 115 -4.67 -5.56 -9.49
N VAL A 116 -4.58 -5.69 -8.18
CA VAL A 116 -5.14 -6.80 -7.41
C VAL A 116 -6.18 -6.25 -6.43
N ASP A 117 -7.32 -6.92 -6.36
CA ASP A 117 -8.37 -6.65 -5.39
C ASP A 117 -8.23 -7.64 -4.24
N THR A 118 -8.12 -7.14 -3.01
CA THR A 118 -8.00 -7.95 -1.80
C THR A 118 -9.13 -7.60 -0.85
N GLU A 119 -9.93 -8.59 -0.45
CA GLU A 119 -10.93 -8.42 0.60
C GLU A 119 -10.27 -8.52 1.97
N VAL A 120 -10.55 -7.53 2.83
CA VAL A 120 -10.06 -7.44 4.19
C VAL A 120 -11.25 -7.20 5.11
N ASN A 121 -11.38 -8.02 6.15
CA ASN A 121 -12.30 -7.75 7.25
C ASN A 121 -11.56 -6.89 8.28
N VAL A 122 -11.73 -5.58 8.18
CA VAL A 122 -11.12 -4.61 9.09
C VAL A 122 -11.83 -4.67 10.42
N GLN A 123 -11.08 -5.00 11.46
CA GLN A 123 -11.55 -5.06 12.84
C GLN A 123 -11.28 -3.72 13.50
N MET A 124 -12.31 -3.18 14.16
CA MET A 124 -12.20 -1.93 14.89
C MET A 124 -12.80 -2.04 16.28
N GLN A 125 -12.20 -1.31 17.21
CA GLN A 125 -12.69 -1.18 18.58
C GLN A 125 -12.84 0.30 18.94
N LYS A 126 -13.88 0.63 19.70
CA LYS A 126 -14.10 1.99 20.21
C LYS A 126 -13.20 2.24 21.43
N SER A 127 -12.49 3.36 21.43
CA SER A 127 -11.70 3.88 22.54
C SER A 127 -12.15 5.30 22.91
N GLU A 128 -11.53 5.88 23.95
CA GLU A 128 -11.75 7.29 24.33
C GLU A 128 -11.40 8.28 23.19
N GLU A 129 -10.48 7.89 22.31
CA GLU A 129 -10.01 8.68 21.17
C GLU A 129 -10.80 8.39 19.87
N GLY A 130 -11.82 7.54 19.94
CA GLY A 130 -12.65 7.12 18.80
C GLY A 130 -12.38 5.68 18.36
N TRP A 131 -12.73 5.35 17.11
CA TRP A 131 -12.55 4.01 16.58
C TRP A 131 -11.08 3.76 16.20
N ILE A 132 -10.50 2.67 16.70
CA ILE A 132 -9.14 2.22 16.39
C ILE A 132 -9.18 0.93 15.57
N ILE A 133 -8.27 0.77 14.62
CA ILE A 133 -8.09 -0.47 13.86
C ILE A 133 -7.24 -1.43 14.68
N THR A 134 -7.70 -2.67 14.87
CA THR A 134 -7.01 -3.68 15.68
C THR A 134 -6.20 -4.68 14.85
N ASN A 135 -6.43 -4.76 13.53
CA ASN A 135 -5.68 -5.57 12.58
C ASN A 135 -5.04 -4.74 11.44
N PRO A 136 -4.19 -3.74 11.74
CA PRO A 136 -3.64 -2.85 10.71
C PRO A 136 -2.76 -3.56 9.68
N ASN A 137 -2.12 -4.67 10.04
CA ASN A 137 -1.24 -5.43 9.14
C ASN A 137 -1.97 -5.98 7.91
N ASP A 138 -3.25 -6.35 8.05
CA ASP A 138 -4.03 -6.88 6.93
C ASP A 138 -4.27 -5.79 5.88
N ILE A 139 -4.51 -4.55 6.33
CA ILE A 139 -4.68 -3.38 5.47
C ILE A 139 -3.37 -3.03 4.78
N VAL A 140 -2.26 -3.02 5.52
CA VAL A 140 -0.93 -2.76 4.97
C VAL A 140 -0.57 -3.81 3.91
N SER A 141 -0.76 -5.09 4.21
CA SER A 141 -0.46 -6.18 3.27
C SER A 141 -1.29 -6.10 1.99
N ALA A 142 -2.59 -5.84 2.11
CA ALA A 142 -3.48 -5.63 0.96
C ALA A 142 -3.08 -4.40 0.13
N THR A 143 -2.67 -3.31 0.79
CA THR A 143 -2.22 -2.07 0.13
C THR A 143 -0.90 -2.26 -0.62
N LEU A 144 -0.07 -3.20 -0.17
CA LEU A 144 1.18 -3.59 -0.84
C LEU A 144 0.97 -4.56 -2.00
N GLY A 145 -0.28 -4.93 -2.33
CA GLY A 145 -0.61 -5.67 -3.56
C GLY A 145 0.24 -6.93 -3.79
N GLY A 146 0.47 -7.70 -2.74
CA GLY A 146 1.25 -8.95 -2.78
C GLY A 146 2.76 -8.80 -2.60
N ALA A 147 3.29 -7.59 -2.36
CA ALA A 147 4.72 -7.37 -2.19
C ALA A 147 5.24 -7.56 -0.75
N GLY A 148 4.37 -7.72 0.27
CA GLY A 148 4.79 -7.74 1.68
C GLY A 148 5.96 -8.69 1.99
N ASN A 149 5.89 -9.92 1.48
CA ASN A 149 6.94 -10.93 1.68
C ASN A 149 8.23 -10.65 0.89
N LEU A 150 8.19 -9.83 -0.15
CA LEU A 150 9.33 -9.52 -1.02
C LEU A 150 10.17 -8.36 -0.48
N ILE A 151 9.54 -7.45 0.27
CA ILE A 151 10.18 -6.24 0.78
C ILE A 151 10.51 -6.33 2.28
N GLY A 152 10.39 -7.53 2.87
CA GLY A 152 10.85 -7.83 4.24
C GLY A 152 9.97 -7.24 5.35
N LEU A 153 8.65 -7.16 5.12
CA LEU A 153 7.65 -6.79 6.13
C LEU A 153 7.06 -8.00 6.86
#